data_AF-A0A6A6E329-F1
#
_entry.id   AF-A0A6A6E329-F1
#
_cell.length_a   1.000
_cell.length_b   1.000
_cell.length_c   1.000
_cell.angle_alpha   90.00
_cell.angle_beta   90.00
_cell.angle_gamma   90.00
#
_symmetry.space_group_name_H-M   'P 1'
#
loop_
_entity.id
_entity.type
_entity.pdbx_description
1 polymer ?
#
loop_
_entity_poly.entity_id
_entity_poly.type
_entity_poly.pdbx_seq_one_letter_code
_entity_poly.pdbx_strand_id
1 'polypeptide(L)'
;MTYGYHSKLSSRGVDTITDSGRELLEEIGKIRNRRDEIERPIFFIAHSFGSIILADSLIHASQVSRDDHPAIVALYPATYGMLLFSIPFKGMIIDDVLSMLERGTNILEDEKEKRWVRNGPPFTPVESKSALLELPDSIEQKIKLDTDHSTIVKFDSKYGRGSTSARNKLQQFQKDAPSVVENRFRILRMTNTKSRPEELAAEKARKGVKLRWQESVVGLLKLIGLDSSMTSRKQLAEQLDINADPPGSANQNMALHNAIIQVLSMNSGMITVDI
;
A
#
# COMPACT_ATOMS: atom_id res chain seq x y z
N MET A 1 -6.63 11.17 14.30
CA MET A 1 -6.66 10.49 15.63
C MET A 1 -5.26 10.12 16.13
N THR A 2 -4.69 10.86 17.08
CA THR A 2 -3.56 10.40 17.91
C THR A 2 -4.12 9.75 19.17
N TYR A 3 -3.99 8.44 19.31
CA TYR A 3 -4.34 7.73 20.54
C TYR A 3 -3.15 7.83 21.50
N GLY A 4 -3.34 8.42 22.69
CA GLY A 4 -2.43 8.24 23.82
C GLY A 4 -1.53 9.42 24.23
N TYR A 5 -1.60 10.58 23.60
CA TYR A 5 -0.96 11.79 24.14
C TYR A 5 -1.91 12.99 23.98
N HIS A 6 -2.53 13.41 25.10
CA HIS A 6 -3.36 14.61 25.23
C HIS A 6 -4.56 14.75 24.26
N SER A 7 -5.18 13.64 23.85
CA SER A 7 -6.41 13.67 23.06
C SER A 7 -7.58 14.14 23.94
N LYS A 8 -7.92 15.44 23.89
CA LYS A 8 -9.15 15.95 24.49
C LYS A 8 -10.34 15.36 23.71
N LEU A 9 -10.99 14.35 24.28
CA LEU A 9 -12.20 13.68 23.77
C LEU A 9 -13.45 14.57 23.67
N SER A 10 -13.30 15.90 23.66
CA SER A 10 -14.40 16.86 23.73
C SER A 10 -14.56 17.73 22.48
N SER A 11 -14.03 17.32 21.32
CA SER A 11 -14.39 17.97 20.05
C SER A 11 -15.79 17.51 19.63
N ARG A 12 -16.69 18.46 19.35
CA ARG A 12 -18.08 18.21 18.90
C ARG A 12 -18.19 17.74 17.44
N GLY A 13 -17.07 17.42 16.78
CA GLY A 13 -17.05 16.90 15.42
C GLY A 13 -17.06 15.38 15.44
N VAL A 14 -18.02 14.77 14.75
CA VAL A 14 -17.95 13.33 14.42
C VAL A 14 -17.11 13.24 13.14
N ASP A 15 -15.79 13.19 13.29
CA ASP A 15 -14.91 13.01 12.13
C ASP A 15 -15.17 11.62 11.53
N THR A 16 -15.46 11.58 10.22
CA THR A 16 -15.63 10.31 9.51
C THR A 16 -14.27 9.66 9.21
N ILE A 17 -14.28 8.38 8.81
CA ILE A 17 -13.08 7.69 8.30
C ILE A 17 -12.45 8.51 7.17
N THR A 18 -13.30 9.04 6.28
CA THR A 18 -12.89 9.86 5.14
C THR A 18 -12.25 11.17 5.57
N ASP A 19 -12.74 11.82 6.64
CA ASP A 19 -12.13 13.05 7.15
C ASP A 19 -10.74 12.77 7.74
N SER A 20 -10.64 11.71 8.54
CA SER A 20 -9.34 11.26 9.08
C SER A 20 -8.36 10.86 7.98
N GLY A 21 -8.85 10.24 6.90
CA GLY A 21 -8.03 9.85 5.76
C GLY A 21 -7.54 11.05 4.96
N ARG A 22 -8.39 12.05 4.75
CA ARG A 22 -8.01 13.30 4.10
C ARG A 22 -6.94 14.05 4.89
N GLU A 23 -7.11 14.17 6.20
CA GLU A 23 -6.13 14.80 7.09
C GLU A 23 -4.77 14.07 7.00
N LEU A 24 -4.77 12.74 7.01
CA LEU A 24 -3.56 11.94 6.83
C LEU A 24 -2.87 12.25 5.49
N LEU A 25 -3.61 12.28 4.39
CA LEU A 25 -3.06 12.60 3.08
C LEU A 25 -2.50 14.02 3.04
N GLU A 26 -3.21 15.01 3.58
CA GLU A 26 -2.75 16.39 3.66
C GLU A 26 -1.44 16.52 4.44
N GLU A 27 -1.33 15.86 5.60
CA GLU A 27 -0.10 15.85 6.40
C GLU A 27 1.07 15.19 5.66
N ILE A 28 0.82 14.08 4.95
CA ILE A 28 1.86 13.46 4.12
C ILE A 28 2.28 14.40 2.98
N GLY A 29 1.32 15.09 2.36
CA GLY A 29 1.58 16.08 1.32
C GLY A 29 2.50 17.20 1.82
N LYS A 30 2.27 17.71 3.04
CA LYS A 30 3.07 18.79 3.65
C LYS A 30 4.53 18.41 3.86
N ILE A 31 4.86 17.14 4.04
CA ILE A 31 6.24 16.67 4.28
C ILE A 31 6.94 16.11 3.03
N ARG A 32 6.30 16.21 1.86
CA ARG A 32 6.81 15.69 0.57
C ARG A 32 6.68 16.73 -0.53
N ASN A 33 7.32 17.89 -0.35
CA ASN A 33 7.22 18.99 -1.30
C ASN A 33 8.34 18.97 -2.34
N ARG A 34 9.48 18.38 -1.99
CA ARG A 34 10.64 18.29 -2.89
C ARG A 34 10.65 16.96 -3.64
N ARG A 35 11.27 16.93 -4.81
CA ARG A 35 11.36 15.74 -5.65
C ARG A 35 11.97 14.54 -4.92
N ASP A 36 13.06 14.75 -4.18
CA ASP A 36 13.70 13.72 -3.37
C ASP A 36 12.80 13.20 -2.25
N GLU A 37 11.96 14.08 -1.67
CA GLU A 37 10.99 13.69 -0.66
C GLU A 37 9.80 12.93 -1.27
N ILE A 38 9.33 13.34 -2.44
CA ILE A 38 8.23 12.73 -3.21
C ILE A 38 8.59 11.31 -3.69
N GLU A 39 9.84 11.09 -4.07
CA GLU A 39 10.32 9.79 -4.54
C GLU A 39 10.84 8.90 -3.40
N ARG A 40 10.96 9.42 -2.18
CA ARG A 40 11.48 8.69 -1.02
C ARG A 40 10.58 7.51 -0.64
N PRO A 41 11.10 6.28 -0.48
CA PRO A 41 10.31 5.14 -0.06
C PRO A 41 9.47 5.41 1.19
N ILE A 42 8.21 4.98 1.16
CA ILE A 42 7.27 5.04 2.28
C ILE A 42 7.04 3.61 2.78
N PHE A 43 7.03 3.49 4.10
CA PHE A 43 6.61 2.31 4.79
C PHE A 43 5.54 2.69 5.83
N PHE A 44 4.36 2.08 5.75
CA PHE A 44 3.29 2.37 6.70
C PHE A 44 3.29 1.37 7.85
N ILE A 45 3.03 1.88 9.05
CA ILE A 45 2.74 1.07 10.21
C ILE A 45 1.39 1.52 10.74
N ALA A 46 0.43 0.61 10.77
CA ALA A 46 -0.90 0.91 11.27
C ALA A 46 -1.39 -0.16 12.24
N HIS A 47 -2.21 0.26 13.19
CA HIS A 47 -2.74 -0.59 14.24
C HIS A 47 -4.24 -0.38 14.35
N SER A 48 -4.98 -1.49 14.48
CA SER A 48 -6.42 -1.49 14.67
C SER A 48 -7.13 -0.64 13.61
N PHE A 49 -8.02 0.25 14.03
CA PHE A 49 -8.79 1.13 13.15
C PHE A 49 -7.91 2.02 12.24
N GLY A 50 -6.68 2.34 12.64
CA GLY A 50 -5.75 3.11 11.81
C GLY A 50 -5.42 2.42 10.48
N SER A 51 -5.52 1.09 10.42
CA SER A 51 -5.32 0.32 9.20
C SER A 51 -6.47 0.50 8.19
N ILE A 52 -7.70 0.71 8.67
CA ILE A 52 -8.86 1.03 7.83
C ILE A 52 -8.72 2.45 7.28
N ILE A 53 -8.39 3.42 8.13
CA ILE A 53 -8.14 4.80 7.70
C ILE A 53 -7.05 4.83 6.63
N LEU A 54 -5.94 4.11 6.84
CA LEU A 54 -4.86 4.03 5.87
C LEU A 54 -5.32 3.42 4.53
N ALA A 55 -6.07 2.32 4.56
CA ALA A 55 -6.59 1.69 3.35
C ALA A 55 -7.52 2.63 2.56
N ASP A 56 -8.48 3.26 3.25
CA ASP A 56 -9.38 4.26 2.68
C ASP A 56 -8.61 5.45 2.09
N SER A 57 -7.60 5.94 2.81
CA SER A 57 -6.73 7.04 2.37
C SER A 57 -6.00 6.70 1.07
N LEU A 58 -5.47 5.49 0.95
CA LEU A 58 -4.72 5.09 -0.24
C LEU A 58 -5.62 4.83 -1.44
N ILE A 59 -6.83 4.33 -1.22
CA ILE A 59 -7.86 4.23 -2.26
C ILE A 59 -8.23 5.63 -2.75
N HIS A 60 -8.50 6.57 -1.85
CA HIS A 60 -8.75 7.96 -2.23
C HIS A 60 -7.55 8.58 -2.96
N ALA A 61 -6.32 8.37 -2.49
CA ALA A 61 -5.12 8.86 -3.16
C ALA A 61 -4.98 8.35 -4.61
N SER A 62 -5.38 7.10 -4.90
CA SER A 62 -5.37 6.56 -6.27
C SER A 62 -6.39 7.21 -7.21
N GLN A 63 -7.41 7.89 -6.67
CA GLN A 63 -8.45 8.57 -7.43
C GLN A 63 -8.14 10.05 -7.66
N VAL A 64 -7.13 10.61 -6.98
CA VAL A 64 -6.73 12.02 -7.11
C VAL A 64 -6.08 12.28 -8.47
N SER A 65 -6.46 13.39 -9.11
CA SER A 65 -5.86 13.82 -10.38
C SER A 65 -4.39 14.14 -10.21
N ARG A 66 -3.57 13.73 -11.19
CA ARG A 66 -2.12 13.96 -11.21
C ARG A 66 -1.74 15.44 -11.18
N ASP A 67 -2.59 16.29 -11.73
CA ASP A 67 -2.33 17.72 -11.87
C ASP A 67 -2.60 18.50 -10.57
N ASP A 68 -3.38 17.92 -9.64
CA ASP A 68 -3.81 18.62 -8.44
C ASP A 68 -2.84 18.42 -7.27
N HIS A 69 -2.35 17.20 -7.06
CA HIS A 69 -1.53 16.86 -5.90
C HIS A 69 -0.41 15.86 -6.21
N PRO A 70 0.77 16.32 -6.67
CA PRO A 70 1.87 15.44 -7.08
C PRO A 70 2.40 14.55 -5.95
N ALA A 71 2.42 15.05 -4.71
CA ALA A 71 2.84 14.28 -3.54
C ALA A 71 1.89 13.12 -3.22
N ILE A 72 0.58 13.32 -3.41
CA ILE A 72 -0.46 12.32 -3.14
C ILE A 72 -0.48 11.25 -4.21
N VAL A 73 -0.37 11.65 -5.47
CA VAL A 73 -0.24 10.73 -6.61
C VAL A 73 1.02 9.87 -6.50
N ALA A 74 2.10 10.43 -5.95
CA ALA A 74 3.34 9.70 -5.73
C ALA A 74 3.30 8.72 -4.55
N LEU A 75 2.24 8.69 -3.74
CA LEU A 75 2.15 7.77 -2.60
C LEU A 75 2.18 6.32 -3.03
N TYR A 76 1.43 5.96 -4.07
CA TYR A 76 1.41 4.59 -4.56
C TYR A 76 2.80 4.10 -5.00
N PRO A 77 3.51 4.75 -5.93
CA PRO A 77 4.85 4.30 -6.34
C PRO A 77 5.90 4.41 -5.22
N ALA A 78 5.75 5.37 -4.31
CA ALA A 78 6.63 5.50 -3.15
C ALA A 78 6.38 4.45 -2.07
N THR A 79 5.17 3.87 -1.98
CA THR A 79 4.82 2.91 -0.93
C THR A 79 5.44 1.56 -1.23
N TYR A 80 6.43 1.18 -0.43
CA TYR A 80 7.08 -0.11 -0.57
C TYR A 80 6.27 -1.23 0.09
N GLY A 81 5.70 -0.96 1.27
CA GLY A 81 4.90 -1.93 2.00
C GLY A 81 4.26 -1.36 3.26
N MET A 82 3.54 -2.23 3.97
CA MET A 82 2.85 -1.90 5.20
C MET A 82 3.06 -2.99 6.25
N LEU A 83 3.11 -2.60 7.52
CA LEU A 83 2.99 -3.50 8.66
C LEU A 83 1.70 -3.14 9.40
N LEU A 84 0.76 -4.06 9.38
CA LEU A 84 -0.57 -3.84 9.89
C LEU A 84 -0.83 -4.77 11.08
N PHE A 85 -1.21 -4.18 12.21
CA PHE A 85 -1.50 -4.92 13.44
C PHE A 85 -3.01 -4.96 13.66
N SER A 86 -3.58 -6.17 13.80
CA SER A 86 -4.97 -6.39 14.21
C SER A 86 -6.01 -5.63 13.38
N ILE A 87 -6.17 -5.98 12.11
CA ILE A 87 -6.96 -5.17 11.17
C ILE A 87 -8.41 -5.64 11.10
N PRO A 88 -9.44 -4.84 11.38
CA PRO A 88 -10.82 -5.33 11.33
C PRO A 88 -11.45 -5.24 9.92
N PHE A 89 -10.96 -6.01 8.94
CA PHE A 89 -11.41 -5.89 7.53
C PHE A 89 -12.81 -6.45 7.25
N LYS A 90 -13.27 -7.47 7.98
CA LYS A 90 -14.63 -8.04 7.80
C LYS A 90 -15.72 -7.28 8.56
N GLY A 91 -15.45 -6.01 8.86
CA GLY A 91 -16.23 -5.20 9.78
C GLY A 91 -15.86 -5.51 11.22
N MET A 92 -15.84 -4.47 12.06
CA MET A 92 -16.17 -4.66 13.46
C MET A 92 -17.69 -4.85 13.50
N ILE A 93 -18.18 -5.91 14.16
CA ILE A 93 -19.62 -6.02 14.39
C ILE A 93 -20.03 -4.74 15.11
N ILE A 94 -21.17 -4.11 14.75
CA ILE A 94 -21.61 -2.88 15.43
C ILE A 94 -21.68 -3.10 16.94
N ASP A 95 -22.06 -4.31 17.38
CA ASP A 95 -22.02 -4.73 18.77
C ASP A 95 -20.59 -4.79 19.35
N ASP A 96 -19.57 -5.14 18.58
CA ASP A 96 -18.16 -5.08 19.00
C ASP A 96 -17.72 -3.63 19.17
N VAL A 97 -18.09 -2.73 18.26
CA VAL A 97 -17.79 -1.29 18.34
C VAL A 97 -18.52 -0.65 19.51
N LEU A 98 -19.81 -0.94 19.68
CA LEU A 98 -20.60 -0.49 20.82
C LEU A 98 -20.03 -1.05 22.11
N SER A 99 -19.62 -2.32 22.17
CA SER A 99 -18.95 -2.87 23.36
C SER A 99 -17.60 -2.21 23.64
N MET A 100 -16.83 -1.85 22.61
CA MET A 100 -15.56 -1.12 22.74
C MET A 100 -15.77 0.32 23.22
N LEU A 101 -16.82 1.00 22.75
CA LEU A 101 -17.17 2.36 23.14
C LEU A 101 -17.82 2.42 24.52
N GLU A 102 -18.74 1.50 24.83
CA GLU A 102 -19.37 1.36 26.14
C GLU A 102 -18.36 0.99 27.22
N ARG A 103 -17.32 0.20 26.89
CA ARG A 103 -16.31 -0.31 27.83
C ARG A 103 -14.95 0.38 27.75
N GLY A 104 -14.77 1.35 26.85
CA GLY A 104 -13.70 2.36 26.94
C GLY A 104 -13.76 3.17 28.26
N THR A 105 -14.85 3.01 29.00
CA THR A 105 -15.11 3.53 30.35
C THR A 105 -14.62 2.61 31.49
N ASN A 106 -14.14 1.39 31.21
CA ASN A 106 -13.68 0.44 32.23
C ASN A 106 -12.25 0.73 32.72
N ILE A 107 -11.72 1.92 32.46
CA ILE A 107 -10.47 2.38 33.03
C ILE A 107 -10.83 3.36 34.15
N LEU A 108 -10.75 2.89 35.39
CA LEU A 108 -10.97 3.73 36.56
C LEU A 108 -9.62 4.25 37.07
N GLU A 109 -9.58 5.48 37.55
CA GLU A 109 -8.44 5.97 38.32
C GLU A 109 -8.55 5.35 39.72
N ASP A 110 -7.57 4.54 40.10
CA ASP A 110 -7.43 4.07 41.48
C ASP A 110 -7.10 5.29 42.36
N GLU A 111 -8.07 5.76 43.15
CA GLU A 111 -7.92 6.94 44.01
C GLU A 111 -6.81 6.80 45.06
N LYS A 112 -6.37 5.58 45.39
CA LYS A 112 -5.26 5.34 46.33
C LYS A 112 -3.89 5.41 45.64
N GLU A 113 -3.79 4.87 44.43
CA GLU A 113 -2.51 4.69 43.73
C GLU A 113 -2.30 5.70 42.57
N LYS A 114 -3.31 6.53 42.25
CA LYS A 114 -3.34 7.43 41.08
C LYS A 114 -2.97 6.71 39.77
N ARG A 115 -3.48 5.49 39.60
CA ARG A 115 -3.21 4.65 38.43
C ARG A 115 -4.49 4.23 37.76
N TRP A 116 -4.46 4.26 36.43
CA TRP A 116 -5.54 3.76 35.60
C TRP A 116 -5.57 2.22 35.63
N VAL A 117 -6.64 1.65 36.18
CA VAL A 117 -6.83 0.20 36.33
C VAL A 117 -8.00 -0.29 35.48
N ARG A 118 -7.80 -1.44 34.82
CA ARG A 118 -8.79 -2.09 33.95
C ARG A 118 -9.82 -2.85 34.79
N ASN A 119 -11.10 -2.58 34.56
CA ASN A 119 -12.21 -3.30 35.16
C ASN A 119 -12.86 -4.26 34.14
N GLY A 120 -13.17 -5.49 34.56
CA GLY A 120 -13.84 -6.51 33.74
C GLY A 120 -12.92 -7.47 32.95
N PRO A 121 -13.49 -8.59 32.45
CA PRO A 121 -12.72 -9.68 31.85
C PRO A 121 -12.02 -9.26 30.54
N PRO A 122 -10.92 -9.95 30.15
CA PRO A 122 -10.34 -9.81 28.83
C PRO A 122 -11.39 -10.13 27.75
N PHE A 123 -11.32 -9.43 26.62
CA PHE A 123 -12.16 -9.73 25.46
C PHE A 123 -11.34 -9.60 24.18
N THR A 124 -11.75 -10.31 23.14
CA THR A 124 -11.10 -10.29 21.83
C THR A 124 -11.88 -9.36 20.90
N PRO A 125 -11.39 -8.14 20.62
CA PRO A 125 -12.14 -7.16 19.82
C PRO A 125 -12.23 -7.50 18.33
N VAL A 126 -11.42 -8.44 17.83
CA VAL A 126 -11.43 -8.88 16.43
C VAL A 126 -11.06 -10.36 16.37
N GLU A 127 -11.90 -11.20 15.73
CA GLU A 127 -11.55 -12.60 15.49
C GLU A 127 -10.44 -12.75 14.44
N SER A 128 -9.69 -13.85 14.51
CA SER A 128 -8.56 -14.13 13.59
C SER A 128 -8.94 -14.09 12.10
N LYS A 129 -10.21 -14.33 11.75
CA LYS A 129 -10.70 -14.29 10.37
C LYS A 129 -11.01 -12.87 9.89
N SER A 130 -11.34 -11.96 10.80
CA SER A 130 -11.58 -10.55 10.49
C SER A 130 -10.28 -9.77 10.38
N ALA A 131 -9.20 -10.31 10.98
CA ALA A 131 -7.83 -9.78 10.99
C ALA A 131 -7.05 -9.88 9.65
N LEU A 132 -7.65 -10.48 8.62
CA LEU A 132 -6.98 -10.85 7.37
C LEU A 132 -7.61 -10.13 6.17
N LEU A 133 -6.76 -9.73 5.23
CA LEU A 133 -7.16 -9.20 3.92
C LEU A 133 -7.62 -10.32 2.96
N GLU A 134 -7.26 -11.57 3.27
CA GLU A 134 -7.51 -12.75 2.43
C GLU A 134 -6.85 -12.64 1.04
N LEU A 135 -5.73 -11.93 0.97
CA LEU A 135 -4.90 -11.87 -0.22
C LEU A 135 -4.02 -13.13 -0.33
N PRO A 136 -3.52 -13.43 -1.54
CA PRO A 136 -2.52 -14.48 -1.73
C PRO A 136 -1.32 -14.29 -0.79
N ASP A 137 -0.73 -15.40 -0.34
CA ASP A 137 0.39 -15.35 0.63
C ASP A 137 1.66 -14.68 0.06
N SER A 138 1.75 -14.55 -1.26
CA SER A 138 2.80 -13.74 -1.92
C SER A 138 2.65 -12.24 -1.66
N ILE A 139 1.44 -11.77 -1.33
CA ILE A 139 1.08 -10.37 -1.12
C ILE A 139 0.85 -10.09 0.38
N GLU A 140 0.12 -10.97 1.07
CA GLU A 140 -0.18 -10.84 2.51
C GLU A 140 0.53 -11.93 3.31
N GLN A 141 1.66 -11.57 3.93
CA GLN A 141 2.35 -12.46 4.85
C GLN A 141 1.67 -12.42 6.24
N LYS A 142 1.01 -13.53 6.61
CA LYS A 142 0.24 -13.64 7.85
C LYS A 142 1.12 -14.15 8.99
N ILE A 143 1.39 -13.30 9.98
CA ILE A 143 2.21 -13.65 11.15
C ILE A 143 1.31 -13.80 12.37
N LYS A 144 1.02 -15.04 12.76
CA LYS A 144 0.24 -15.33 13.97
C LYS A 144 1.06 -15.01 15.23
N LEU A 145 0.48 -14.22 16.12
CA LEU A 145 1.00 -13.95 17.45
C LEU A 145 0.02 -14.47 18.49
N ASP A 146 0.56 -15.15 19.50
CA ASP A 146 -0.22 -15.70 20.62
C ASP A 146 -0.34 -14.63 21.72
N THR A 147 -0.91 -13.48 21.36
CA THR A 147 -0.99 -12.28 22.20
C THR A 147 -2.34 -11.61 22.02
N ASP A 148 -2.87 -11.00 23.08
CA ASP A 148 -4.11 -10.24 22.98
C ASP A 148 -3.95 -8.92 22.19
N HIS A 149 -5.07 -8.34 21.77
CA HIS A 149 -5.09 -7.09 21.00
C HIS A 149 -4.46 -5.90 21.73
N SER A 150 -4.36 -5.95 23.06
CA SER A 150 -3.81 -4.86 23.87
C SER A 150 -2.29 -4.93 24.05
N THR A 151 -1.70 -6.07 23.73
CA THR A 151 -0.27 -6.40 23.91
C THR A 151 0.46 -6.65 22.58
N ILE A 152 -0.27 -6.87 21.49
CA ILE A 152 0.29 -7.20 20.16
C ILE A 152 1.31 -6.18 19.62
N VAL A 153 1.17 -4.89 19.99
CA VAL A 153 2.10 -3.81 19.63
C VAL A 153 3.06 -3.44 20.76
N LYS A 154 2.84 -3.94 21.98
CA LYS A 154 3.67 -3.63 23.15
C LYS A 154 4.90 -4.51 23.23
N PHE A 155 4.91 -5.64 22.51
CA PHE A 155 5.99 -6.62 22.45
C PHE A 155 6.58 -6.93 23.84
N ASP A 156 6.04 -7.96 24.51
CA ASP A 156 6.45 -8.35 25.87
C ASP A 156 7.97 -8.60 26.02
N SER A 157 8.67 -8.86 24.90
CA SER A 157 10.12 -8.93 24.85
C SER A 157 10.66 -8.51 23.48
N LYS A 158 11.81 -7.82 23.49
CA LYS A 158 12.61 -7.50 22.27
C LYS A 158 13.10 -8.74 21.50
N TYR A 159 13.09 -9.90 22.15
CA TYR A 159 13.41 -11.20 21.56
C TYR A 159 12.17 -12.08 21.35
N GLY A 160 10.98 -11.57 21.69
CA GLY A 160 9.74 -12.25 21.42
C GLY A 160 9.51 -12.44 19.93
N ARG A 161 8.72 -13.45 19.58
CA ARG A 161 8.44 -13.81 18.17
C ARG A 161 7.89 -12.61 17.38
N GLY A 162 6.95 -11.86 17.94
CA GLY A 162 6.36 -10.68 17.28
C GLY A 162 7.35 -9.56 17.02
N SER A 163 8.15 -9.19 18.03
CA SER A 163 9.16 -8.14 17.90
C SER A 163 10.23 -8.52 16.88
N THR A 164 10.70 -9.77 16.93
CA THR A 164 11.70 -10.30 16.01
C THR A 164 11.18 -10.31 14.58
N SER A 165 9.95 -10.79 14.35
CA SER A 165 9.33 -10.80 13.03
C SER A 165 9.17 -9.40 12.46
N ALA A 166 8.60 -8.47 13.23
CA ALA A 166 8.44 -7.08 12.82
C ALA A 166 9.79 -6.43 12.48
N ARG A 167 10.80 -6.61 13.34
CA ARG A 167 12.15 -6.08 13.13
C ARG A 167 12.81 -6.66 11.87
N ASN A 168 12.76 -7.98 11.69
CA ASN A 168 13.36 -8.63 10.52
C ASN A 168 12.70 -8.13 9.23
N LYS A 169 11.38 -7.92 9.25
CA LYS A 169 10.65 -7.38 8.10
C LYS A 169 11.04 -5.92 7.82
N LEU A 170 11.12 -5.08 8.85
CA LEU A 170 11.60 -3.70 8.72
C LEU A 170 13.03 -3.62 8.18
N GLN A 171 13.93 -4.52 8.62
CA GLN A 171 15.30 -4.60 8.11
C GLN A 171 15.34 -5.03 6.63
N GLN A 172 14.53 -6.01 6.25
CA GLN A 172 14.37 -6.39 4.84
C GLN A 172 13.88 -5.20 4.01
N PHE A 173 12.85 -4.52 4.50
CA PHE A 173 12.25 -3.37 3.81
C PHE A 173 13.23 -2.22 3.66
N GLN A 174 14.02 -1.91 4.69
CA GLN A 174 15.08 -0.90 4.60
C GLN A 174 16.09 -1.22 3.50
N LYS A 175 16.44 -2.50 3.33
CA LYS A 175 17.41 -2.95 2.32
C LYS A 175 16.85 -2.89 0.90
N ASP A 176 15.61 -3.33 0.72
CA ASP A 176 15.03 -3.58 -0.61
C ASP A 176 14.28 -2.36 -1.16
N ALA A 177 13.69 -1.52 -0.29
CA ALA A 177 12.82 -0.43 -0.71
C ALA A 177 13.48 0.61 -1.63
N PRO A 178 14.73 1.06 -1.41
CA PRO A 178 15.33 2.09 -2.26
C PRO A 178 15.40 1.69 -3.74
N SER A 179 15.84 0.46 -4.04
CA SER A 179 15.99 0.02 -5.43
C SER A 179 14.64 -0.22 -6.10
N VAL A 180 13.69 -0.81 -5.38
CA VAL A 180 12.34 -1.08 -5.90
C VAL A 180 11.58 0.22 -6.19
N VAL A 181 11.57 1.15 -5.24
CA VAL A 181 10.87 2.43 -5.42
C VAL A 181 11.55 3.29 -6.49
N GLU A 182 12.88 3.35 -6.52
CA GLU A 182 13.61 4.05 -7.59
C GLU A 182 13.27 3.47 -8.97
N ASN A 183 13.16 2.15 -9.09
CA ASN A 183 12.73 1.51 -10.33
C ASN A 183 11.32 1.95 -10.73
N ARG A 184 10.35 1.95 -9.80
CA ARG A 184 8.97 2.42 -10.06
C ARG A 184 8.95 3.87 -10.54
N PHE A 185 9.69 4.77 -9.88
CA PHE A 185 9.77 6.17 -10.31
C PHE A 185 10.53 6.36 -11.62
N ARG A 186 11.61 5.61 -11.85
CA ARG A 186 12.31 5.60 -13.16
C ARG A 186 11.33 5.24 -14.25
N ILE A 187 10.54 4.21 -14.03
CA ILE A 187 9.56 3.77 -14.99
C ILE A 187 8.46 4.83 -15.20
N LEU A 188 7.88 5.38 -14.13
CA LEU A 188 6.92 6.48 -14.23
C LEU A 188 7.45 7.65 -15.07
N ARG A 189 8.71 8.03 -14.88
CA ARG A 189 9.36 9.10 -15.66
C ARG A 189 9.53 8.73 -17.13
N MET A 190 9.83 7.47 -17.43
CA MET A 190 9.92 6.98 -18.80
C MET A 190 8.56 6.95 -19.51
N THR A 191 7.47 6.76 -18.76
CA THR A 191 6.13 6.60 -19.32
C THR A 191 5.27 7.87 -19.24
N ASN A 192 5.74 8.92 -18.57
CA ASN A 192 5.10 10.24 -18.51
C ASN A 192 5.18 11.05 -19.83
N THR A 193 5.48 10.39 -20.95
CA THR A 193 5.02 10.85 -22.27
C THR A 193 3.50 10.78 -22.28
N LYS A 194 2.86 11.85 -21.81
CA LYS A 194 1.44 12.31 -21.74
C LYS A 194 0.30 11.60 -22.51
N SER A 195 0.44 10.37 -22.96
CA SER A 195 -0.41 9.79 -23.98
C SER A 195 -0.77 8.34 -23.66
N ARG A 196 -2.04 8.01 -23.85
CA ARG A 196 -2.54 6.63 -23.80
C ARG A 196 -1.80 5.80 -24.86
N PRO A 197 -1.66 4.47 -24.71
CA PRO A 197 -1.05 3.63 -25.75
C PRO A 197 -1.62 3.89 -27.15
N GLU A 198 -2.93 4.14 -27.22
CA GLU A 198 -3.66 4.49 -28.44
C GLU A 198 -3.18 5.81 -29.07
N GLU A 199 -2.90 6.83 -28.25
CA GLU A 199 -2.40 8.12 -28.71
C GLU A 199 -0.95 8.05 -29.19
N LEU A 200 -0.07 7.33 -28.46
CA LEU A 200 1.30 7.08 -28.96
C LEU A 200 1.26 6.26 -30.25
N ALA A 201 0.31 5.32 -30.37
CA ALA A 201 0.19 4.50 -31.55
C ALA A 201 -0.27 5.35 -32.74
N ALA A 202 -1.21 6.26 -32.53
CA ALA A 202 -1.64 7.24 -33.51
C ALA A 202 -0.51 8.20 -33.91
N GLU A 203 0.29 8.69 -32.96
CA GLU A 203 1.44 9.55 -33.23
C GLU A 203 2.52 8.83 -34.04
N LYS A 204 2.89 7.61 -33.64
CA LYS A 204 3.88 6.79 -34.36
C LYS A 204 3.37 6.39 -35.75
N ALA A 205 2.08 6.09 -35.88
CA ALA A 205 1.45 5.84 -37.18
C ALA A 205 1.50 7.08 -38.10
N ARG A 206 1.27 8.29 -37.58
CA ARG A 206 1.46 9.55 -38.34
C ARG A 206 2.90 9.74 -38.81
N LYS A 207 3.87 9.22 -38.05
CA LYS A 207 5.31 9.19 -38.41
C LYS A 207 5.69 7.97 -39.27
N GLY A 208 4.73 7.20 -39.77
CA GLY A 208 4.96 6.04 -40.64
C GLY A 208 5.38 4.75 -39.92
N VAL A 209 5.41 4.74 -38.58
CA VAL A 209 5.83 3.59 -37.78
C VAL A 209 4.59 2.84 -37.28
N LYS A 210 4.28 1.69 -37.89
CA LYS A 210 3.17 0.82 -37.48
C LYS A 210 3.66 -0.29 -36.54
N LEU A 211 3.22 -0.28 -35.29
CA LEU A 211 3.59 -1.27 -34.28
C LEU A 211 2.40 -2.19 -33.98
N ARG A 212 2.62 -3.51 -33.92
CA ARG A 212 1.61 -4.49 -33.45
C ARG A 212 1.56 -4.53 -31.92
N TRP A 213 1.30 -3.39 -31.29
CA TRP A 213 1.41 -3.25 -29.84
C TRP A 213 0.28 -3.93 -29.07
N GLN A 214 -0.87 -4.16 -29.69
CA GLN A 214 -2.03 -4.85 -29.09
C GLN A 214 -1.81 -6.35 -28.91
N GLU A 215 -0.89 -6.94 -29.65
CA GLU A 215 -0.72 -8.41 -29.75
C GLU A 215 0.72 -8.85 -29.46
N SER A 216 1.66 -7.91 -29.36
CA SER A 216 3.08 -8.20 -29.22
C SER A 216 3.70 -7.37 -28.11
N VAL A 217 4.29 -8.06 -27.13
CA VAL A 217 5.12 -7.44 -26.08
C VAL A 217 6.23 -6.58 -26.67
N VAL A 218 6.86 -7.00 -27.77
CA VAL A 218 7.91 -6.21 -28.45
C VAL A 218 7.33 -4.94 -29.06
N GLY A 219 6.15 -5.03 -29.68
CA GLY A 219 5.44 -3.88 -30.23
C GLY A 219 5.02 -2.90 -29.13
N LEU A 220 4.53 -3.42 -28.00
CA LEU A 220 4.13 -2.65 -26.83
C LEU A 220 5.31 -1.94 -26.19
N LEU A 221 6.43 -2.63 -25.93
CA LEU A 221 7.64 -2.04 -25.36
C LEU A 221 8.19 -0.94 -26.28
N LYS A 222 8.25 -1.17 -27.60
CA LYS A 222 8.64 -0.14 -28.58
C LYS A 222 7.67 1.04 -28.59
N LEU A 223 6.38 0.80 -28.43
CA LEU A 223 5.37 1.85 -28.40
C LEU A 223 5.65 2.80 -27.23
N ILE A 224 5.84 2.23 -26.04
CA ILE A 224 6.01 2.95 -24.78
C ILE A 224 7.46 3.37 -24.48
N GLY A 225 8.38 3.17 -25.43
CA GLY A 225 9.76 3.64 -25.34
C GLY A 225 10.68 2.79 -24.45
N LEU A 226 10.31 1.55 -24.15
CA LEU A 226 11.13 0.60 -23.40
C LEU A 226 11.98 -0.29 -24.32
N ASP A 227 13.07 -0.82 -23.76
CA ASP A 227 13.89 -1.81 -24.46
C ASP A 227 13.09 -3.10 -24.69
N SER A 228 12.98 -3.48 -25.97
CA SER A 228 12.26 -4.67 -26.43
C SER A 228 13.15 -5.92 -26.53
N SER A 229 14.42 -5.81 -26.11
CA SER A 229 15.40 -6.91 -26.10
C SER A 229 14.91 -8.10 -25.28
N MET A 230 15.44 -9.28 -25.61
CA MET A 230 15.16 -10.50 -24.85
C MET A 230 15.59 -10.39 -23.39
N THR A 231 16.73 -9.72 -23.14
CA THR A 231 17.27 -9.51 -21.80
C THR A 231 16.33 -8.65 -20.97
N SER A 232 15.85 -7.53 -21.51
CA SER A 232 14.91 -6.65 -20.80
C SER A 232 13.58 -7.34 -20.54
N ARG A 233 13.03 -8.07 -21.52
CA ARG A 233 11.80 -8.85 -21.30
C ARG A 233 11.93 -9.89 -20.20
N LYS A 234 13.08 -10.58 -20.12
CA LYS A 234 13.35 -11.55 -19.06
C LYS A 234 13.38 -10.87 -17.68
N GLN A 235 14.07 -9.73 -17.58
CA GLN A 235 14.15 -8.96 -16.34
C GLN A 235 12.77 -8.43 -15.92
N LEU A 236 11.99 -7.86 -16.85
CA LEU A 236 10.63 -7.42 -16.57
C LEU A 236 9.74 -8.59 -16.10
N ALA A 237 9.81 -9.74 -16.77
CA ALA A 237 9.03 -10.92 -16.40
C ALA A 237 9.39 -11.44 -15.00
N GLU A 238 10.67 -11.43 -14.64
CA GLU A 238 11.15 -11.84 -13.32
C GLU A 238 10.70 -10.86 -12.22
N GLN A 239 10.75 -9.56 -12.50
CA GLN A 239 10.29 -8.54 -11.56
C GLN A 239 8.77 -8.55 -11.38
N LEU A 240 8.01 -8.88 -12.42
CA LEU A 240 6.55 -9.05 -12.38
C LEU A 240 6.10 -10.45 -11.90
N ASP A 241 7.03 -11.32 -11.48
CA ASP A 241 6.77 -12.69 -11.04
C ASP A 241 5.97 -13.54 -12.05
N ILE A 242 6.28 -13.40 -13.35
CA ILE A 242 5.59 -14.10 -14.44
C ILE A 242 6.25 -15.47 -14.70
N ASN A 243 5.62 -16.51 -14.15
CA ASN A 243 6.08 -17.90 -14.24
C ASN A 243 5.32 -18.73 -15.30
N ALA A 244 5.01 -18.14 -16.46
CA ALA A 244 4.13 -18.76 -17.45
C ALA A 244 4.83 -19.84 -18.33
N ASP A 245 6.13 -19.70 -18.63
CA ASP A 245 6.93 -20.61 -19.46
C ASP A 245 8.40 -20.10 -19.58
N PRO A 246 9.32 -20.81 -20.28
CA PRO A 246 10.70 -20.35 -20.46
C PRO A 246 10.84 -18.95 -21.06
N PRO A 247 11.91 -18.20 -20.71
CA PRO A 247 12.19 -16.87 -21.22
C PRO A 247 12.08 -16.75 -22.74
N GLY A 248 11.14 -15.92 -23.21
CA GLY A 248 10.93 -15.64 -24.63
C GLY A 248 9.93 -16.54 -25.35
N SER A 249 9.34 -17.52 -24.68
CA SER A 249 8.26 -18.34 -25.25
C SER A 249 7.05 -17.48 -25.65
N ALA A 250 6.20 -18.00 -26.55
CA ALA A 250 4.97 -17.32 -26.94
C ALA A 250 4.06 -17.05 -25.73
N ASN A 251 3.90 -18.05 -24.86
CA ASN A 251 3.09 -17.96 -23.65
C ASN A 251 3.64 -16.94 -22.65
N GLN A 252 4.96 -16.91 -22.42
CA GLN A 252 5.56 -15.91 -21.52
C GLN A 252 5.44 -14.50 -22.10
N ASN A 253 5.61 -14.34 -23.41
CA ASN A 253 5.44 -13.05 -24.08
C ASN A 253 3.99 -12.55 -24.00
N MET A 254 3.01 -13.43 -24.12
CA MET A 254 1.60 -13.09 -23.93
C MET A 254 1.29 -12.74 -22.48
N ALA A 255 1.78 -13.53 -21.51
CA ALA A 255 1.61 -13.25 -20.09
C ALA A 255 2.23 -11.90 -19.70
N LEU A 256 3.45 -11.62 -20.18
CA LEU A 256 4.13 -10.34 -19.99
C LEU A 256 3.40 -9.19 -20.68
N HIS A 257 2.89 -9.39 -21.91
CA HIS A 257 2.09 -8.39 -22.60
C HIS A 257 0.82 -8.04 -21.81
N ASN A 258 0.06 -9.05 -21.38
CA ASN A 258 -1.17 -8.87 -20.61
C ASN A 258 -0.90 -8.18 -19.26
N ALA A 259 0.16 -8.59 -18.56
CA ALA A 259 0.55 -7.97 -17.29
C ALA A 259 0.89 -6.48 -17.49
N ILE A 260 1.67 -6.15 -18.53
CA ILE A 260 1.95 -4.76 -18.86
C ILE A 260 0.64 -4.02 -19.17
N ILE A 261 -0.23 -4.54 -20.04
CA ILE A 261 -1.52 -3.90 -20.36
C ILE A 261 -2.39 -3.65 -19.11
N GLN A 262 -2.45 -4.62 -18.20
CA GLN A 262 -3.20 -4.49 -16.95
C GLN A 262 -2.61 -3.40 -16.05
N VAL A 263 -1.29 -3.33 -15.98
CA VAL A 263 -0.55 -2.26 -15.32
C VAL A 263 -0.85 -0.88 -15.96
N LEU A 264 -0.93 -0.78 -17.29
CA LEU A 264 -1.33 0.46 -17.97
C LEU A 264 -2.82 0.81 -17.73
N SER A 265 -3.69 -0.18 -17.57
CA SER A 265 -5.14 0.03 -17.40
C SER A 265 -5.51 0.44 -15.98
N MET A 266 -4.83 -0.12 -14.97
CA MET A 266 -4.97 0.26 -13.56
C MET A 266 -4.62 1.72 -13.30
N ASN A 267 -3.80 2.32 -14.17
CA ASN A 267 -3.39 3.71 -14.10
C ASN A 267 -4.23 4.64 -15.00
N SER A 268 -5.54 4.38 -15.07
CA SER A 268 -6.53 5.15 -15.84
C SER A 268 -6.28 5.19 -17.36
N GLY A 269 -5.62 4.16 -17.90
CA GLY A 269 -5.26 4.06 -19.33
C GLY A 269 -4.04 4.89 -19.73
N MET A 270 -3.30 5.42 -18.76
CA MET A 270 -1.98 5.99 -18.99
C MET A 270 -0.91 4.93 -18.81
N ILE A 271 0.12 4.98 -19.68
CA ILE A 271 1.27 4.11 -19.52
C ILE A 271 1.94 4.51 -18.21
N THR A 272 1.85 3.67 -17.22
CA THR A 272 2.83 3.68 -16.14
C THR A 272 3.17 2.24 -15.89
N VAL A 273 4.44 1.92 -16.08
CA VAL A 273 4.89 0.54 -15.97
C VAL A 273 5.15 0.30 -14.47
N ASP A 274 4.11 -0.12 -13.77
CA ASP A 274 4.25 -0.71 -12.44
C ASP A 274 4.97 -2.06 -12.58
N ILE A 275 6.17 -2.11 -12.03
CA ILE A 275 6.96 -3.30 -11.77
C ILE A 275 7.67 -3.07 -10.43
#